data_AF-A0A919TK54-F1
#
_entry.id   AF-A0A919TK54-F1
#
_cell.length_a   1.000
_cell.length_b   1.000
_cell.length_c   1.000
_cell.angle_alpha   90.00
_cell.angle_beta   90.00
_cell.angle_gamma   90.00
#
_symmetry.space_group_name_H-M   'P 1'
#
loop_
_entity.id
_entity.type
_entity.pdbx_description
1 polymer ?
#
loop_
_entity_poly.entity_id
_entity_poly.type
_entity_poly.pdbx_seq_one_letter_code
_entity_poly.pdbx_strand_id
1 'polypeptide(L)'
;MTKIGHLDDADIDVSIDDGEAGERRATELATRLRMVAAQDPLLAQDLVEELIVALDRAMDGTIRDHLDGPARGMAERVLGDSDPICEPRRNN
;
A
#
# COMPACT_ATOMS: atom_id res chain seq x y z
N MET A 1 -34.11 -29.17 21.70
CA MET A 1 -32.84 -29.88 21.43
C MET A 1 -32.44 -29.49 20.01
N THR A 2 -31.63 -28.45 19.86
CA THR A 2 -31.37 -27.79 18.57
C THR A 2 -29.99 -28.20 18.09
N LYS A 3 -29.91 -28.81 16.90
CA LYS A 3 -28.67 -29.21 16.22
C LYS A 3 -27.89 -27.96 15.81
N ILE A 4 -26.84 -27.62 16.55
CA ILE A 4 -25.77 -26.75 16.04
C ILE A 4 -24.89 -27.65 15.17
N GLY A 5 -24.82 -27.32 13.88
CA GLY A 5 -24.08 -28.07 12.88
C GLY A 5 -22.62 -28.23 13.26
N HIS A 6 -22.18 -29.48 13.16
CA HIS A 6 -20.79 -29.86 13.04
C HIS A 6 -20.23 -29.13 11.80
N LEU A 7 -19.38 -28.13 12.02
CA LEU A 7 -18.46 -27.70 10.99
C LEU A 7 -17.38 -28.77 10.96
N ASP A 8 -17.61 -29.79 10.14
CA ASP A 8 -16.54 -30.66 9.68
C ASP A 8 -15.42 -29.78 9.14
N ASP A 9 -14.20 -30.14 9.52
CA ASP A 9 -12.89 -29.59 9.13
C ASP A 9 -12.65 -29.85 7.63
N ALA A 10 -13.65 -29.55 6.80
CA ALA A 10 -13.64 -29.71 5.37
C ALA A 10 -12.72 -28.63 4.78
N ASP A 11 -11.49 -29.05 4.53
CA ASP A 11 -10.82 -28.76 3.27
C ASP A 11 -10.90 -27.29 2.86
N ILE A 12 -10.21 -26.41 3.59
CA ILE A 12 -9.65 -25.22 2.94
C ILE A 12 -8.47 -25.72 2.08
N ASP A 13 -8.79 -26.51 1.05
CA ASP A 13 -7.92 -26.79 -0.09
C ASP A 13 -8.04 -25.60 -1.05
N VAL A 14 -7.84 -24.40 -0.51
CA VAL A 14 -7.76 -23.21 -1.34
C VAL A 14 -6.33 -23.24 -1.88
N SER A 15 -6.22 -23.59 -3.16
CA SER A 15 -5.09 -23.14 -3.95
C SER A 15 -5.12 -21.62 -3.88
N ILE A 16 -4.44 -21.04 -2.88
CA ILE A 16 -4.18 -19.60 -2.86
C ILE A 16 -3.24 -19.42 -4.03
N ASP A 17 -3.82 -19.13 -5.19
CA ASP A 17 -3.09 -18.38 -6.19
C ASP A 17 -2.78 -17.04 -5.51
N ASP A 18 -1.58 -16.93 -4.92
CA ASP A 18 -1.14 -15.79 -4.11
C ASP A 18 -1.31 -14.46 -4.87
N GLY A 19 -1.32 -14.50 -6.21
CA GLY A 19 -1.66 -13.39 -7.07
C GLY A 19 -3.10 -12.91 -6.89
N GLU A 20 -4.08 -13.82 -6.94
CA GLU A 20 -5.51 -13.49 -6.84
C GLU A 20 -5.89 -13.02 -5.42
N ALA A 21 -5.27 -13.60 -4.39
CA ALA A 21 -5.46 -13.15 -3.01
C ALA A 21 -4.85 -11.75 -2.78
N GLY A 22 -3.68 -11.47 -3.37
CA GLY A 22 -3.06 -10.14 -3.33
C GLY A 22 -3.91 -9.09 -4.02
N GLU A 23 -4.43 -9.39 -5.21
CA GLU A 23 -5.26 -8.47 -5.99
C GLU A 23 -6.58 -8.15 -5.28
N ARG A 24 -7.23 -9.15 -4.67
CA ARG A 24 -8.42 -8.94 -3.85
C ARG A 24 -8.14 -7.99 -2.68
N ARG A 25 -7.05 -8.21 -1.96
CA ARG A 25 -6.65 -7.36 -0.82
C ARG A 25 -6.33 -5.93 -1.25
N ALA A 26 -5.61 -5.76 -2.36
CA ALA A 26 -5.31 -4.44 -2.91
C ALA A 26 -6.59 -3.67 -3.32
N THR A 27 -7.53 -4.37 -3.97
CA THR A 27 -8.81 -3.79 -4.38
C THR A 27 -9.68 -3.37 -3.19
N GLU A 28 -9.71 -4.20 -2.15
CA GLU A 28 -10.41 -3.89 -0.91
C GLU A 28 -9.79 -2.68 -0.20
N LEU A 29 -8.46 -2.63 -0.11
CA LEU A 29 -7.74 -1.49 0.45
C LEU A 29 -8.05 -0.19 -0.31
N ALA A 30 -7.98 -0.22 -1.64
CA ALA A 30 -8.31 0.94 -2.47
C ALA A 30 -9.76 1.42 -2.26
N THR A 31 -10.69 0.49 -2.07
CA THR A 31 -12.10 0.82 -1.79
C THR A 31 -12.25 1.50 -0.44
N ARG A 32 -11.63 0.95 0.61
CA ARG A 32 -11.64 1.54 1.96
C ARG A 32 -11.00 2.93 1.96
N LEU A 33 -9.89 3.10 1.25
CA LEU A 33 -9.20 4.38 1.14
C LEU A 33 -10.08 5.44 0.44
N ARG A 34 -10.83 5.07 -0.60
CA ARG A 34 -11.81 5.97 -1.23
C ARG A 34 -12.93 6.37 -0.26
N MET A 35 -13.39 5.45 0.58
CA MET A 35 -14.39 5.77 1.62
C MET A 35 -13.83 6.76 2.64
N VAL A 36 -12.57 6.57 3.08
CA VAL A 36 -11.89 7.53 3.96
C VAL A 36 -11.75 8.87 3.25
N ALA A 37 -11.31 8.91 1.99
CA ALA A 37 -11.14 10.16 1.24
C ALA A 37 -12.44 10.96 1.07
N ALA A 38 -13.58 10.26 0.98
CA ALA A 38 -14.90 10.89 0.94
C ALA A 38 -15.30 11.56 2.27
N GLN A 39 -14.71 11.13 3.38
CA GLN A 39 -15.04 11.59 4.73
C GLN A 39 -13.99 12.56 5.29
N ASP A 40 -12.71 12.23 5.09
CA ASP A 40 -11.54 13.01 5.44
C ASP A 40 -10.46 12.84 4.36
N PRO A 41 -10.36 13.78 3.40
CA PRO A 41 -9.37 13.70 2.33
C PRO A 41 -7.93 13.88 2.81
N LEU A 42 -7.70 14.58 3.94
CA LEU A 42 -6.36 14.78 4.49
C LEU A 42 -5.85 13.48 5.12
N LEU A 43 -6.71 12.80 5.90
CA LEU A 43 -6.37 11.51 6.47
C LEU A 43 -6.12 10.46 5.38
N ALA A 44 -6.93 10.43 4.33
CA ALA A 44 -6.70 9.51 3.22
C ALA A 44 -5.36 9.77 2.53
N GLN A 45 -4.95 11.03 2.42
CA GLN A 45 -3.66 11.37 1.86
C GLN A 45 -2.51 10.88 2.75
N ASP A 46 -2.54 11.15 4.05
CA ASP A 46 -1.55 10.66 5.02
C ASP A 46 -1.37 9.13 4.95
N LEU A 47 -2.50 8.39 4.88
CA LEU A 47 -2.48 6.94 4.75
C LEU A 47 -1.84 6.44 3.43
N VAL A 48 -2.01 7.17 2.33
CA VAL A 48 -1.35 6.85 1.05
C VAL A 48 0.14 7.11 1.13
N GLU A 49 0.54 8.22 1.73
CA GLU A 49 1.95 8.59 1.89
C GLU A 49 2.69 7.54 2.73
N GLU A 50 2.11 7.13 3.87
CA GLU A 50 2.65 6.05 4.72
C GLU A 50 2.70 4.71 3.98
N LEU A 51 1.70 4.38 3.17
CA LEU A 51 1.69 3.16 2.36
C LEU A 51 2.82 3.16 1.34
N ILE A 52 3.07 4.29 0.67
CA ILE A 52 4.18 4.43 -0.29
C ILE A 52 5.52 4.19 0.41
N VAL A 53 5.73 4.78 1.60
CA VAL A 53 6.96 4.57 2.39
C VAL A 53 7.13 3.11 2.80
N ALA A 54 6.06 2.46 3.25
CA ALA A 54 6.11 1.05 3.62
C ALA A 54 6.43 0.14 2.43
N LEU A 55 5.85 0.42 1.25
CA LEU A 55 6.11 -0.31 0.03
C LEU A 55 7.54 -0.10 -0.48
N ASP A 56 8.05 1.14 -0.46
CA ASP A 56 9.44 1.44 -0.81
C ASP A 56 10.43 0.63 0.03
N ARG A 57 10.22 0.59 1.35
CA ARG A 57 11.04 -0.22 2.27
C ARG A 57 10.93 -1.72 2.00
N ALA A 58 9.75 -2.20 1.65
CA ALA A 58 9.53 -3.62 1.34
C ALA A 58 10.15 -4.03 -0.01
N MET A 59 10.38 -3.08 -0.92
CA MET A 59 10.98 -3.29 -2.24
C MET A 59 12.42 -2.75 -2.32
N ASP A 60 13.12 -2.61 -1.20
CA ASP A 60 14.52 -2.16 -1.17
C ASP A 60 14.76 -0.82 -1.93
N GLY A 61 13.78 0.08 -1.92
CA GLY A 61 13.88 1.40 -2.53
C GLY A 61 13.49 1.49 -4.01
N THR A 62 12.98 0.42 -4.62
CA THR A 62 12.70 0.34 -6.07
C THR A 62 11.25 0.62 -6.47
N ILE A 63 10.37 1.00 -5.53
CA ILE A 63 8.93 1.18 -5.84
C ILE A 63 8.69 2.18 -6.98
N ARG A 64 9.56 3.19 -7.09
CA ARG A 64 9.47 4.23 -8.13
C ARG A 64 9.61 3.65 -9.54
N ASP A 65 10.33 2.54 -9.69
CA ASP A 65 10.51 1.84 -10.97
C ASP A 65 9.27 1.02 -11.36
N HIS A 66 8.39 0.74 -10.39
CA HIS A 66 7.15 0.00 -10.55
C HIS A 66 5.91 0.90 -10.64
N LEU A 67 6.08 2.23 -10.55
CA LEU A 67 5.00 3.20 -10.64
C LEU A 67 5.11 4.06 -11.89
N ASP A 68 3.94 4.38 -12.46
CA ASP A 68 3.81 5.23 -13.64
C ASP A 68 2.89 6.43 -13.38
N GLY A 69 3.11 7.48 -14.17
CA GLY A 69 2.24 8.66 -14.21
C GLY A 69 2.07 9.35 -12.85
N PRO A 70 0.82 9.66 -12.43
CA PRO A 70 0.56 10.37 -11.17
C PRO A 70 1.06 9.64 -9.92
N ALA A 71 1.06 8.31 -9.92
CA ALA A 71 1.51 7.52 -8.79
C ALA A 71 3.03 7.64 -8.60
N ARG A 72 3.78 7.65 -9.71
CA ARG A 72 5.23 7.92 -9.69
C ARG A 72 5.54 9.30 -9.13
N GLY A 73 4.83 10.33 -9.58
CA GLY A 73 5.03 11.70 -9.10
C GLY A 73 4.74 11.84 -7.60
N MET A 74 3.75 11.12 -7.07
CA MET A 74 3.49 11.06 -5.63
C MET A 74 4.61 10.34 -4.88
N ALA A 75 5.10 9.21 -5.37
CA ALA A 75 6.22 8.51 -4.75
C ALA A 75 7.50 9.35 -4.78
N GLU A 76 7.77 10.08 -5.85
CA GLU A 76 8.90 11.03 -5.94
C GLU A 76 8.76 12.16 -4.93
N ARG A 77 7.56 12.70 -4.72
CA ARG A 77 7.31 13.73 -3.71
C ARG A 77 7.51 13.19 -2.28
N VAL A 78 6.87 12.08 -1.95
CA VAL A 78 6.88 11.50 -0.59
C VAL A 78 8.27 11.02 -0.20
N LEU A 79 8.94 10.31 -1.12
CA LEU A 79 10.24 9.71 -0.84
C LEU A 79 11.41 10.66 -1.17
N GLY A 80 11.21 11.67 -2.02
CA GLY A 80 12.23 12.67 -2.37
C GLY A 80 12.50 13.70 -1.27
N ASP A 81 11.51 13.98 -0.41
CA ASP A 81 11.73 14.75 0.83
C ASP A 81 12.62 14.00 1.85
N SER A 82 12.84 12.70 1.66
CA SER A 82 13.73 11.87 2.49
C SER A 82 15.18 11.83 2.00
N ASP A 83 15.52 12.50 0.89
CA ASP A 83 16.91 12.67 0.46
C ASP A 83 17.50 13.87 1.23
N PRO A 84 18.36 13.66 2.26
CA PRO A 84 19.09 14.78 2.83
C PRO A 84 20.00 15.30 1.73
N ILE A 85 19.67 16.48 1.21
CA ILE A 85 20.52 17.30 0.37
C ILE A 85 21.94 17.25 0.97
N CYS A 86 22.81 16.47 0.33
CA CYS A 86 24.22 16.42 0.67
C CYS A 86 24.87 17.69 0.12
N GLU A 87 24.83 18.71 0.98
CA GLU A 87 25.63 19.93 1.10
C GLU A 87 25.56 21.03 0.01
N PRO A 88 25.33 22.30 0.41
CA PRO A 88 25.72 23.43 -0.42
C PRO A 88 27.25 23.51 -0.41
N ARG A 89 27.88 23.32 -1.56
CA ARG A 89 29.30 23.62 -1.79
C ARG A 89 29.58 25.06 -1.35
N ARG A 90 30.09 25.25 -0.14
CA ARG A 90 30.60 26.54 0.34
C ARG A 90 31.82 26.89 -0.50
N ASN A 91 31.64 27.92 -1.31
CA ASN A 91 32.69 28.58 -2.08
C ASN A 91 33.77 29.12 -1.15
N ASN A 92 35.01 28.64 -1.27
CA ASN A 92 36.20 29.36 -0.82
C ASN A 92 37.36 29.12 -1.79
#